data_AF-A0A223AXA4-F1
#
_entry.id   AF-A0A223AXA4-F1
#
_cell.length_a   1.000
_cell.length_b   1.000
_cell.length_c   1.000
_cell.angle_alpha   90.00
_cell.angle_beta   90.00
_cell.angle_gamma   90.00
#
_symmetry.space_group_name_H-M   'P 1'
#
loop_
_entity.id
_entity.type
_entity.pdbx_description
1 polymer ?
#
loop_
_entity_poly.entity_id
_entity_poly.type
_entity_poly.pdbx_seq_one_letter_code
_entity_poly.pdbx_strand_id
1 'polypeptide(L)'
;MIKKLTSDDINYIEQIFNLEKEIFINSAFNRTYLDTLIKGDNSFIYVYSIDNKVCGYLIVLDSIDVYEILAIATVEEYRNKGIAQKLLNKIKTKDIFLEVRESNQVAINFYKKNKFKEISIRKNYYSEPTENAIIMKLEVNNE
;
A
#
# COMPACT_ATOMS: atom_id res chain seq x y z
N MET A 1 -12.50 -11.62 3.66
CA MET A 1 -12.46 -10.89 4.94
C MET A 1 -11.21 -10.03 5.01
N ILE A 2 -11.24 -8.93 5.78
CA ILE A 2 -10.03 -8.15 6.07
C ILE A 2 -9.40 -8.67 7.36
N LYS A 3 -8.08 -8.88 7.36
CA LYS A 3 -7.31 -9.30 8.53
C LYS A 3 -6.09 -8.39 8.70
N LYS A 4 -5.83 -7.94 9.94
CA LYS A 4 -4.51 -7.35 10.32
C LYS A 4 -3.57 -8.52 10.58
N LEU A 5 -2.42 -8.54 9.92
CA LEU A 5 -1.46 -9.61 10.08
C LEU A 5 -0.61 -9.44 11.33
N THR A 6 -0.12 -10.57 11.83
CA THR A 6 0.93 -10.70 12.85
C THR A 6 2.10 -11.50 12.27
N SER A 7 3.21 -11.61 13.00
CA SER A 7 4.36 -12.42 12.59
C SER A 7 4.04 -13.92 12.41
N ASP A 8 2.95 -14.39 13.01
CA ASP A 8 2.55 -15.80 12.96
C ASP A 8 1.74 -16.14 11.69
N ASP A 9 1.36 -15.13 10.90
CA ASP A 9 0.56 -15.28 9.68
C ASP A 9 1.39 -15.68 8.45
N ILE A 10 2.30 -16.65 8.62
CA ILE A 10 3.34 -17.04 7.65
C ILE A 10 2.76 -17.27 6.25
N ASN A 11 1.64 -17.99 6.13
CA ASN A 11 1.01 -18.27 4.84
C ASN A 11 0.56 -17.00 4.08
N TYR A 12 0.10 -15.97 4.79
CA TYR A 12 -0.28 -14.69 4.16
C TYR A 12 0.94 -13.88 3.76
N ILE A 13 1.99 -13.93 4.58
CA ILE A 13 3.26 -13.24 4.35
C ILE A 13 3.94 -13.78 3.09
N GLU A 14 3.99 -15.11 2.92
CA GLU A 14 4.53 -15.74 1.70
C GLU A 14 3.75 -15.32 0.45
N GLN A 15 2.41 -15.28 0.54
CA GLN A 15 1.59 -14.82 -0.58
C GLN A 15 1.86 -13.36 -0.94
N ILE A 16 1.97 -12.47 0.05
CA ILE A 16 2.31 -11.05 -0.20
C ILE A 16 3.67 -10.93 -0.87
N PHE A 17 4.69 -11.66 -0.39
CA PHE A 17 6.03 -11.62 -0.97
C PHE A 17 6.05 -12.00 -2.45
N ASN A 18 5.29 -13.02 -2.83
CA ASN A 18 5.18 -13.42 -4.24
C ASN A 18 4.40 -12.39 -5.07
N LEU A 19 3.29 -11.89 -4.54
CA LEU A 19 2.47 -10.87 -5.22
C LEU A 19 3.22 -9.54 -5.39
N GLU A 20 4.04 -9.12 -4.42
CA GLU A 20 4.90 -7.94 -4.51
C GLU A 20 5.82 -8.03 -5.74
N LYS A 21 6.48 -9.18 -5.93
CA LYS A 21 7.35 -9.43 -7.08
C LYS A 21 6.60 -9.39 -8.41
N GLU A 22 5.39 -9.94 -8.45
CA GLU A 22 4.56 -9.96 -9.66
C GLU A 22 4.03 -8.56 -10.02
N ILE A 23 3.59 -7.80 -9.02
CA ILE A 23 2.88 -6.53 -9.23
C ILE A 23 3.86 -5.36 -9.38
N PHE A 24 4.90 -5.32 -8.57
CA PHE A 24 5.81 -4.18 -8.48
C PHE A 24 7.17 -4.43 -9.11
N ILE A 25 7.43 -5.62 -9.66
CA ILE A 25 8.61 -6.06 -10.45
C ILE A 25 9.93 -5.42 -9.98
N ASN A 26 10.24 -4.21 -10.44
CA ASN A 26 11.50 -3.50 -10.17
C ASN A 26 11.52 -2.72 -8.83
N SER A 27 10.38 -2.61 -8.14
CA SER A 27 10.20 -1.91 -6.87
C SER A 27 9.67 -2.80 -5.75
N ALA A 28 9.59 -4.11 -5.99
CA ALA A 28 9.12 -5.08 -5.01
C ALA A 28 10.05 -5.12 -3.78
N PHE A 29 9.45 -5.25 -2.59
CA PHE A 29 10.24 -5.42 -1.38
C PHE A 29 10.99 -6.74 -1.38
N ASN A 30 12.25 -6.69 -0.94
CA ASN A 30 12.99 -7.92 -0.65
C ASN A 30 12.42 -8.58 0.62
N ARG A 31 12.72 -9.87 0.79
CA ARG A 31 12.18 -10.67 1.90
C ARG A 31 12.56 -10.08 3.26
N THR A 32 13.81 -9.69 3.44
CA THR A 32 14.32 -9.13 4.70
C THR A 32 13.57 -7.86 5.10
N TYR A 33 13.26 -6.99 4.14
CA TYR A 33 12.53 -5.76 4.41
C TYR A 33 11.07 -6.05 4.77
N LEU A 34 10.40 -6.97 4.04
CA LEU A 34 9.03 -7.38 4.39
C LEU A 34 8.97 -8.00 5.80
N ASP A 35 9.91 -8.88 6.14
CA ASP A 35 10.00 -9.48 7.48
C ASP A 35 10.24 -8.41 8.58
N THR A 36 10.99 -7.36 8.26
CA THR A 36 11.20 -6.21 9.16
C THR A 36 9.90 -5.46 9.39
N LEU A 37 9.11 -5.19 8.33
CA LEU A 37 7.83 -4.50 8.43
C LEU A 37 6.78 -5.30 9.22
N ILE A 38 6.85 -6.63 9.21
CA ILE A 38 5.90 -7.48 9.95
C ILE A 38 6.23 -7.51 11.44
N LYS A 39 7.51 -7.38 11.79
CA LYS A 39 8.01 -7.44 13.18
C LYS A 39 8.12 -6.07 13.84
N GLY A 40 8.17 -5.00 13.06
CA GLY A 40 8.30 -3.64 13.56
C GLY A 40 7.04 -3.14 14.26
N ASP A 41 7.20 -2.44 15.38
CA ASP A 41 6.10 -1.83 16.13
C ASP A 41 5.51 -0.59 15.42
N ASN A 42 6.26 0.00 14.47
CA ASN A 42 5.90 1.18 13.70
C ASN A 42 5.39 0.83 12.29
N SER A 43 4.91 -0.39 12.09
CA SER A 43 4.35 -0.82 10.80
C SER A 43 3.25 -1.85 10.99
N PHE A 44 2.35 -1.93 10.02
CA PHE A 44 1.35 -2.98 10.01
C PHE A 44 0.88 -3.31 8.60
N ILE A 45 0.33 -4.53 8.46
CA ILE A 45 -0.18 -5.04 7.20
C ILE A 45 -1.63 -5.47 7.36
N TYR A 46 -2.48 -5.02 6.44
CA TYR A 46 -3.83 -5.54 6.24
C TYR A 46 -3.88 -6.38 4.97
N VAL A 47 -4.56 -7.52 5.02
CA VAL A 47 -4.93 -8.31 3.84
C VAL A 47 -6.43 -8.35 3.66
N TYR A 48 -6.86 -8.43 2.40
CA TYR A 48 -8.19 -8.89 2.02
C TYR A 48 -8.07 -10.29 1.44
N SER A 49 -8.66 -11.30 2.10
CA SER A 49 -8.61 -12.69 1.64
C SER A 49 -9.98 -13.28 1.31
N ILE A 50 -10.01 -14.20 0.35
CA ILE A 50 -11.16 -15.07 0.03
C ILE A 50 -10.64 -16.49 0.09
N ASP A 51 -11.24 -17.36 0.90
CA ASP A 51 -10.84 -18.77 1.07
C ASP A 51 -9.33 -18.93 1.32
N ASN A 52 -8.78 -18.11 2.23
CA ASN A 52 -7.34 -18.02 2.58
C ASN A 52 -6.39 -17.58 1.45
N LYS A 53 -6.89 -17.21 0.27
CA LYS A 53 -6.12 -16.58 -0.81
C LYS A 53 -6.10 -15.07 -0.65
N VAL A 54 -4.92 -14.45 -0.71
CA VAL A 54 -4.77 -12.98 -0.71
C VAL A 54 -5.29 -12.43 -2.04
N CYS A 55 -6.30 -11.57 -1.98
CA CYS A 55 -6.83 -10.86 -3.14
C CYS A 55 -6.38 -9.40 -3.19
N GLY A 56 -5.87 -8.87 -2.08
CA GLY A 56 -5.26 -7.55 -1.99
C GLY A 56 -4.67 -7.31 -0.61
N TYR A 57 -3.79 -6.34 -0.50
CA TYR A 57 -3.10 -6.00 0.74
C TYR A 57 -2.76 -4.51 0.81
N LEU A 58 -2.46 -4.07 2.02
CA LEU A 58 -2.06 -2.71 2.37
C LEU A 58 -0.94 -2.80 3.43
N ILE A 59 0.20 -2.18 3.13
CA ILE A 59 1.38 -2.11 4.00
C ILE A 59 1.58 -0.65 4.39
N VAL A 60 1.70 -0.39 5.69
CA VAL A 60 1.71 0.97 6.25
C VAL A 60 2.83 1.12 7.27
N LEU A 61 3.54 2.26 7.20
CA LEU A 61 4.32 2.77 8.33
C LEU A 61 3.43 3.66 9.21
N ASP A 62 3.50 3.43 10.52
CA ASP A 62 2.79 4.18 11.55
C ASP A 62 3.76 5.16 12.21
N SER A 63 3.63 6.44 11.86
CA SER A 63 4.29 7.54 12.57
C SER A 63 3.30 8.21 13.53
N ILE A 64 3.81 9.10 14.39
CA ILE A 64 3.02 9.73 15.45
C ILE A 64 1.70 10.32 14.90
N ASP A 65 1.80 11.21 13.91
CA ASP A 65 0.64 11.95 13.40
C ASP A 65 0.20 11.51 12.00
N VAL A 66 0.95 10.62 11.35
CA VAL A 66 0.74 10.29 9.94
C VAL A 66 0.91 8.79 9.68
N TYR A 67 0.16 8.30 8.70
CA TYR A 67 0.41 7.01 8.06
C TYR A 67 1.12 7.23 6.72
N GLU A 68 2.07 6.36 6.41
CA GLU A 68 2.66 6.28 5.07
C GLU A 68 2.26 4.94 4.43
N ILE A 69 1.58 4.99 3.28
CA ILE A 69 1.27 3.80 2.50
C ILE A 69 2.52 3.41 1.73
N LEU A 70 3.18 2.33 2.15
CA LEU A 70 4.31 1.77 1.41
C LEU A 70 3.85 0.98 0.18
N ALA A 71 2.74 0.25 0.33
CA ALA A 71 2.14 -0.50 -0.77
C ALA A 71 0.64 -0.69 -0.55
N ILE A 72 -0.14 -0.54 -1.63
CA ILE A 72 -1.52 -1.00 -1.69
C ILE A 72 -1.76 -1.65 -3.04
N ALA A 73 -2.18 -2.91 -3.01
CA ALA A 73 -2.33 -3.70 -4.22
C ALA A 73 -3.59 -4.55 -4.20
N THR A 74 -4.11 -4.84 -5.37
CA THR A 74 -5.20 -5.79 -5.59
C THR A 74 -4.80 -6.69 -6.76
N VAL A 75 -4.87 -8.00 -6.52
CA VAL A 75 -4.61 -9.04 -7.52
C VAL A 75 -5.51 -8.81 -8.73
N GLU A 76 -4.98 -8.97 -9.93
CA GLU A 76 -5.63 -8.55 -11.18
C GLU A 76 -7.07 -9.08 -11.34
N GLU A 77 -7.27 -10.38 -11.10
CA GLU A 77 -8.56 -11.08 -11.13
C GLU A 77 -9.62 -10.51 -10.15
N TYR A 78 -9.17 -9.72 -9.17
CA TYR A 78 -9.99 -9.15 -8.11
C TYR A 78 -10.05 -7.61 -8.15
N ARG A 79 -9.44 -6.97 -9.15
CA ARG A 79 -9.53 -5.51 -9.36
C ARG A 79 -10.97 -5.09 -9.65
N ASN A 80 -11.26 -3.80 -9.43
CA ASN A 80 -12.59 -3.20 -9.62
C ASN A 80 -13.72 -3.78 -8.74
N LYS A 81 -13.39 -4.61 -7.73
CA LYS A 81 -14.35 -5.15 -6.74
C LYS A 81 -14.34 -4.38 -5.40
N GLY A 82 -13.77 -3.18 -5.39
CA GLY A 82 -13.68 -2.31 -4.21
C GLY A 82 -12.70 -2.75 -3.12
N ILE A 83 -11.81 -3.71 -3.38
CA ILE A 83 -10.86 -4.23 -2.37
C ILE A 83 -9.90 -3.15 -1.88
N ALA A 84 -9.21 -2.44 -2.78
CA ALA A 84 -8.33 -1.32 -2.43
C ALA A 84 -9.08 -0.25 -1.60
N GLN A 85 -10.34 0.04 -1.95
CA GLN A 85 -11.16 0.98 -1.19
C GLN A 85 -11.41 0.51 0.24
N LYS A 86 -11.78 -0.77 0.42
CA LYS A 86 -12.03 -1.36 1.74
C LYS A 86 -10.77 -1.38 2.61
N LEU A 87 -9.61 -1.66 2.00
CA LEU A 87 -8.31 -1.62 2.69
C LEU A 87 -7.94 -0.19 3.10
N LEU A 88 -8.01 0.77 2.17
CA LEU A 88 -7.73 2.18 2.44
C LEU A 88 -8.61 2.74 3.56
N ASN A 89 -9.89 2.38 3.59
CA ASN A 89 -10.81 2.82 4.65
C ASN A 89 -10.43 2.33 6.06
N LYS A 90 -9.53 1.35 6.20
CA LYS A 90 -9.05 0.89 7.53
C LYS A 90 -8.10 1.86 8.21
N ILE A 91 -7.49 2.78 7.46
CA ILE A 91 -6.41 3.63 7.96
C ILE A 91 -6.76 5.13 7.91
N LYS A 92 -8.00 5.50 7.57
CA LYS A 92 -8.44 6.91 7.52
C LYS A 92 -8.73 7.48 8.92
N THR A 93 -7.74 7.40 9.80
CA THR A 93 -7.80 7.92 11.18
C THR A 93 -6.67 8.90 11.49
N LYS A 94 -5.69 9.04 10.59
CA LYS A 94 -4.60 10.01 10.61
C LYS A 94 -4.40 10.55 9.21
N ASP A 95 -3.68 11.66 9.07
CA ASP A 95 -3.19 12.10 7.77
C ASP A 95 -2.42 10.97 7.08
N ILE A 96 -2.55 10.85 5.77
CA ILE A 96 -1.95 9.75 5.01
C ILE A 96 -1.09 10.30 3.88
N PHE A 97 0.15 9.84 3.80
CA PHE A 97 1.08 10.10 2.71
C PHE A 97 1.30 8.86 1.87
N LEU A 98 1.66 9.08 0.60
CA LEU A 98 2.12 8.04 -0.30
C LEU A 98 2.95 8.64 -1.43
N GLU A 99 3.77 7.77 -2.02
CA GLU A 99 4.40 7.96 -3.31
C GLU A 99 3.74 7.08 -4.38
N VAL A 100 3.57 7.65 -5.57
CA VAL A 100 3.07 6.90 -6.73
C VAL A 100 3.83 7.32 -7.99
N ARG A 101 4.17 6.33 -8.83
CA ARG A 101 4.74 6.56 -10.17
C ARG A 101 3.86 7.52 -10.98
N GLU A 102 4.44 8.53 -11.60
CA GLU A 102 3.69 9.56 -12.36
C GLU A 102 2.89 8.98 -13.54
N SER A 103 3.32 7.85 -14.10
CA SER A 103 2.64 7.09 -15.15
C SER A 103 1.47 6.25 -14.65
N ASN A 104 1.37 5.98 -13.35
CA ASN A 104 0.32 5.12 -12.79
C ASN A 104 -1.01 5.89 -12.60
N GLN A 105 -1.62 6.26 -13.73
CA GLN A 105 -2.85 7.04 -13.76
C GLN A 105 -4.03 6.33 -13.08
N VAL A 106 -4.03 4.99 -13.05
CA VAL A 106 -5.07 4.21 -12.34
C VAL A 106 -4.99 4.47 -10.84
N ALA A 107 -3.80 4.37 -10.24
CA ALA A 107 -3.61 4.61 -8.81
C ALA A 107 -3.80 6.09 -8.45
N ILE A 108 -3.25 7.01 -9.25
CA ILE A 108 -3.42 8.46 -9.06
C ILE A 108 -4.91 8.83 -9.03
N ASN A 109 -5.69 8.32 -10.00
CA ASN A 109 -7.13 8.58 -10.04
C ASN A 109 -7.89 7.93 -8.89
N PHE A 110 -7.47 6.74 -8.42
CA PHE A 110 -8.02 6.11 -7.22
C PHE A 110 -7.80 6.98 -5.97
N TYR A 111 -6.59 7.53 -5.80
CA TYR A 111 -6.26 8.41 -4.68
C TYR A 111 -6.99 9.75 -4.77
N LYS A 112 -7.05 10.39 -5.95
CA LYS A 112 -7.81 11.63 -6.16
C LYS A 112 -9.30 11.46 -5.81
N LYS A 113 -9.92 10.35 -6.23
CA LYS A 113 -11.30 10.01 -5.85
C LYS A 113 -11.47 9.86 -4.34
N ASN A 114 -10.42 9.42 -3.65
CA ASN A 114 -10.34 9.31 -2.20
C ASN A 114 -9.91 10.59 -1.47
N LYS A 115 -9.94 11.74 -2.16
CA LYS A 115 -9.62 13.07 -1.63
C LYS A 115 -8.14 13.30 -1.31
N PHE A 116 -7.25 12.44 -1.78
CA PHE A 116 -5.82 12.74 -1.77
C PHE A 116 -5.53 13.90 -2.73
N LYS A 117 -4.66 14.80 -2.30
CA LYS A 117 -4.12 15.90 -3.10
C LYS A 117 -2.67 15.61 -3.43
N GLU A 118 -2.23 15.96 -4.63
CA GLU A 118 -0.81 16.02 -4.96
C GLU A 118 -0.19 17.22 -4.24
N ILE A 119 0.93 17.00 -3.56
CA ILE A 119 1.60 18.03 -2.75
C ILE A 119 3.04 18.30 -3.18
N SER A 120 3.69 17.35 -3.88
CA SER A 120 5.07 17.48 -4.32
C SER A 120 5.40 16.43 -5.38
N ILE A 121 6.53 16.63 -6.07
CA ILE A 121 7.10 15.67 -7.02
C ILE A 121 8.55 15.40 -6.61
N ARG A 122 8.91 14.13 -6.40
CA ARG A 122 10.31 13.69 -6.27
C ARG A 122 10.83 13.26 -7.64
N LYS A 123 11.79 14.03 -8.18
CA LYS A 123 12.37 13.76 -9.49
C LYS A 123 13.20 12.48 -9.50
N ASN A 124 13.08 11.66 -10.55
CA ASN A 124 13.87 10.43 -10.74
C ASN A 124 13.85 9.50 -9.52
N TYR A 125 12.72 9.41 -8.83
CA TYR A 125 12.59 8.68 -7.57
C TYR A 125 12.57 7.17 -7.78
N TYR A 126 11.82 6.72 -8.79
CA TYR A 126 11.79 5.31 -9.14
C TYR A 126 12.86 5.00 -10.19
N SER A 127 13.44 3.81 -10.11
CA SER A 127 14.34 3.24 -11.10
C SER A 127 13.61 2.19 -11.96
N GLU A 128 14.19 1.89 -13.12
CA GLU A 128 13.79 0.78 -14.00
C GLU A 128 12.27 0.78 -14.34
N PRO A 129 11.77 1.72 -15.18
CA PRO A 129 12.47 2.86 -15.75
C PRO A 129 12.60 4.03 -14.76
N THR A 130 13.55 4.92 -15.02
CA THR A 130 13.69 6.18 -14.26
C THR A 130 12.44 7.03 -14.42
N GLU A 131 11.82 7.38 -13.30
CA GLU A 131 10.52 8.06 -13.31
C GLU A 131 10.32 8.89 -12.04
N ASN A 132 9.57 9.99 -12.14
CA ASN A 132 9.23 10.79 -10.97
C ASN A 132 8.21 10.08 -10.08
N ALA A 133 8.25 10.36 -8.78
CA ALA A 133 7.18 10.04 -7.86
C ALA A 133 6.33 11.28 -7.58
N ILE A 134 5.02 11.12 -7.73
CA ILE A 134 4.05 12.08 -7.22
C ILE A 134 3.80 11.77 -5.76
N ILE A 135 4.02 12.76 -4.90
CA ILE A 135 3.71 12.67 -3.48
C ILE A 135 2.29 13.13 -3.27
N MET A 136 1.45 12.26 -2.72
CA MET A 136 0.05 12.58 -2.44
C MET A 136 -0.23 12.53 -0.94
N LYS A 137 -1.13 13.41 -0.48
CA LYS A 137 -1.55 13.52 0.91
C LYS A 137 -3.07 13.49 1.02
N LEU A 138 -3.61 12.70 1.94
CA LEU A 138 -4.96 12.83 2.47
C LEU A 138 -4.88 13.53 3.82
N GLU A 139 -5.58 14.64 3.96
CA GLU A 139 -5.82 15.28 5.25
C GLU A 139 -7.08 14.66 5.85
N VAL A 140 -6.93 14.00 6.99
CA VAL A 140 -8.08 13.48 7.75
C VAL A 140 -8.48 14.58 8.71
N ASN A 141 -9.40 15.44 8.25
CA ASN A 141 -9.93 16.51 9.07
C ASN A 141 -10.58 15.91 10.32
N ASN A 142 -9.96 16.15 11.49
CA ASN A 142 -10.58 15.97 12.79
C ASN A 142 -11.50 17.18 13.05
N GLU A 143 -12.63 17.25 12.35
CA GLU A 143 -13.74 18.13 12.74
C GLU A 143 -14.70 17.37 13.67
#